data_AF-X0YQH1-F1
#
_entry.id   AF-X0YQH1-F1
#
_cell.length_a   1.000
_cell.length_b   1.000
_cell.length_c   1.000
_cell.angle_alpha   90.00
_cell.angle_beta   90.00
_cell.angle_gamma   90.00
#
_symmetry.space_group_name_H-M   'P 1'
#
loop_
_entity.id
_entity.type
_entity.pdbx_description
1 polymer ?
#
loop_
_entity_poly.entity_id
_entity_poly.type
_entity_poly.pdbx_seq_one_letter_code
_entity_poly.pdbx_strand_id
1 'polypeptide(L)'
;KGFNDILIANEVVEINKMKRLIEINKKNLVRVCVDSKKNVNNLSKLANKENVKLEVLIDIDVGLGRTGVKPGEPVLELAKFIKELPYLELVGFMGYEGHLTYLTDFGYKKQQTELCMKMLVDTRDLLNENGFEIEYITTSGSGTYMIAGRYPGITEIQPGTYPFFDEHMSKCVPDFEIALTILATINNQTGKRNFTLDMGSKACSTADGKPIFKDYRKSKMTILTEEHGQFKAGKDDSFEIGQKVELIPGHVCPTVNLYDFFNVIKDNKLIDKWEISARGKNY
;
A
#
# COMPACT_ATOMS: atom_id res chain seq x y z
N LYS A 1 -15.97 -0.85 20.07
CA LYS A 1 -16.04 0.03 18.88
C LYS A 1 -14.81 -0.25 18.03
N GLY A 2 -14.94 -0.40 16.72
CA GLY A 2 -13.84 -0.69 15.79
C GLY A 2 -14.10 0.02 14.46
N PHE A 3 -13.23 -0.20 13.47
CA PHE A 3 -13.39 0.36 12.12
C PHE A 3 -14.57 -0.31 11.41
N ASN A 4 -15.49 0.50 10.90
CA ASN A 4 -16.75 0.06 10.30
C ASN A 4 -16.99 0.63 8.89
N ASP A 5 -16.06 1.43 8.36
CA ASP A 5 -16.00 1.84 6.97
C ASP A 5 -14.64 1.37 6.42
N ILE A 6 -14.68 0.38 5.53
CA ILE A 6 -13.50 -0.31 5.02
C ILE A 6 -13.65 -0.51 3.51
N LEU A 7 -12.67 -0.05 2.74
CA LEU A 7 -12.50 -0.44 1.35
C LEU A 7 -11.53 -1.62 1.25
N ILE A 8 -11.99 -2.74 0.72
CA ILE A 8 -11.10 -3.78 0.21
C ILE A 8 -10.63 -3.33 -1.17
N ALA A 9 -9.48 -2.66 -1.20
CA ALA A 9 -8.85 -2.08 -2.38
C ALA A 9 -8.22 -3.15 -3.31
N ASN A 10 -8.99 -4.20 -3.62
CA ASN A 10 -8.63 -5.36 -4.44
C ASN A 10 -9.87 -6.20 -4.77
N GLU A 11 -9.77 -7.07 -5.77
CA GLU A 11 -10.84 -8.00 -6.14
C GLU A 11 -10.89 -9.20 -5.20
N VAL A 12 -12.09 -9.51 -4.68
CA VAL A 12 -12.33 -10.74 -3.90
C VAL A 12 -12.97 -11.79 -4.80
N VAL A 13 -12.17 -12.75 -5.27
CA VAL A 13 -12.58 -13.70 -6.33
C VAL A 13 -12.97 -15.09 -5.85
N GLU A 14 -12.48 -15.52 -4.68
CA GLU A 14 -12.76 -16.85 -4.13
C GLU A 14 -14.10 -16.86 -3.38
N ILE A 15 -14.94 -17.86 -3.64
CA ILE A 15 -16.28 -17.97 -3.05
C ILE A 15 -16.26 -17.92 -1.52
N ASN A 16 -15.29 -18.57 -0.86
CA ASN A 16 -15.21 -18.56 0.61
C ASN A 16 -14.88 -17.16 1.15
N LYS A 17 -14.01 -16.42 0.45
CA LYS A 17 -13.66 -15.05 0.81
C LYS A 17 -14.82 -14.09 0.55
N MET A 18 -15.56 -14.26 -0.55
CA MET A 18 -16.78 -13.50 -0.82
C MET A 18 -17.84 -13.73 0.26
N LYS A 19 -18.06 -14.98 0.70
CA LYS A 19 -18.96 -15.27 1.83
C LYS A 19 -18.53 -14.53 3.09
N ARG A 20 -17.23 -14.56 3.42
CA ARG A 20 -16.69 -13.82 4.56
C ARG A 20 -16.90 -12.31 4.43
N LEU A 21 -16.66 -11.75 3.25
CA LEU A 21 -16.93 -10.34 2.95
C LEU A 21 -18.39 -9.98 3.24
N ILE A 22 -19.33 -10.77 2.72
CA ILE A 22 -20.77 -10.55 2.91
C ILE A 22 -21.17 -10.68 4.39
N GLU A 23 -20.67 -11.68 5.10
CA GLU A 23 -20.94 -11.83 6.54
C GLU A 23 -20.43 -10.63 7.35
N ILE A 24 -19.26 -10.08 7.02
CA ILE A 24 -18.73 -8.89 7.71
C ILE A 24 -19.58 -7.66 7.35
N ASN A 25 -20.02 -7.55 6.09
CA ASN A 25 -20.80 -6.42 5.60
C ASN A 25 -22.21 -6.33 6.25
N LYS A 26 -22.78 -7.44 6.74
CA LYS A 26 -24.04 -7.43 7.53
C LYS A 26 -24.03 -6.48 8.74
N LYS A 27 -22.85 -6.13 9.27
CA LYS A 27 -22.68 -5.29 10.47
C LYS A 27 -21.77 -4.08 10.27
N ASN A 28 -21.15 -3.95 9.10
CA ASN A 28 -20.15 -2.93 8.80
C ASN A 28 -20.27 -2.51 7.34
N LEU A 29 -19.86 -1.29 7.02
CA LEU A 29 -19.73 -0.86 5.63
C LEU A 29 -18.39 -1.36 5.09
N VAL A 30 -18.44 -2.45 4.30
CA VAL A 30 -17.27 -2.97 3.61
C VAL A 30 -17.48 -2.91 2.10
N ARG A 31 -16.77 -2.00 1.44
CA ARG A 31 -16.75 -1.84 -0.02
C ARG A 31 -15.70 -2.76 -0.63
N VAL A 32 -15.88 -3.15 -1.90
CA VAL A 32 -14.92 -4.00 -2.62
C VAL A 32 -14.76 -3.57 -4.07
N CYS A 33 -13.55 -3.73 -4.60
CA CYS A 33 -13.28 -3.50 -6.02
C CYS A 33 -13.73 -4.68 -6.90
N VAL A 34 -14.20 -4.37 -8.09
CA VAL A 34 -14.58 -5.33 -9.13
C VAL A 34 -14.04 -4.89 -10.48
N ASP A 35 -13.60 -5.85 -11.30
CA ASP A 35 -13.04 -5.58 -12.63
C ASP A 35 -13.58 -6.50 -13.73
N SER A 36 -14.51 -7.42 -13.39
CA SER A 36 -14.98 -8.43 -14.33
C SER A 36 -16.41 -8.89 -14.08
N LYS A 37 -17.15 -9.12 -15.18
CA LYS A 37 -18.55 -9.59 -15.14
C LYS A 37 -18.70 -10.91 -14.37
N LYS A 38 -17.70 -11.80 -14.42
CA LYS A 38 -17.71 -13.07 -13.68
C LYS A 38 -17.65 -12.84 -12.16
N ASN A 39 -16.76 -11.96 -11.71
CA ASN A 39 -16.64 -11.62 -10.29
C ASN A 39 -17.91 -10.93 -9.77
N VAL A 40 -18.39 -9.93 -10.51
CA VAL A 40 -19.65 -9.21 -10.24
C VAL A 40 -20.84 -10.18 -10.10
N ASN A 41 -21.00 -11.13 -11.03
CA ASN A 41 -22.06 -12.13 -10.95
C ASN A 41 -21.99 -13.00 -9.69
N ASN A 42 -20.78 -13.43 -9.31
CA ASN A 42 -20.59 -14.27 -8.12
C ASN A 42 -20.89 -13.50 -6.84
N LEU A 43 -20.45 -12.25 -6.73
CA LEU A 43 -20.76 -11.36 -5.61
C LEU A 43 -22.27 -11.12 -5.51
N SER A 44 -22.92 -10.76 -6.62
CA SER A 44 -24.37 -10.52 -6.67
C SER A 44 -25.18 -11.74 -6.22
N LYS A 45 -24.83 -12.94 -6.67
CA LYS A 45 -25.51 -14.19 -6.25
C LYS A 45 -25.42 -14.43 -4.75
N LEU A 46 -24.26 -14.22 -4.16
CA LEU A 46 -24.07 -14.41 -2.73
C LEU A 46 -24.73 -13.29 -1.91
N ALA A 47 -24.63 -12.04 -2.38
CA ALA A 47 -25.27 -10.88 -1.76
C ALA A 47 -26.80 -11.02 -1.74
N ASN A 48 -27.40 -11.47 -2.85
CA ASN A 48 -28.82 -11.82 -2.95
C ASN A 48 -29.21 -12.92 -1.96
N LYS A 49 -28.45 -14.03 -1.93
CA LYS A 49 -28.73 -15.15 -1.03
C LYS A 49 -28.79 -14.73 0.44
N GLU A 50 -27.91 -13.82 0.83
CA GLU A 50 -27.79 -13.34 2.22
C GLU A 50 -28.58 -12.05 2.48
N ASN A 51 -29.31 -11.54 1.49
CA ASN A 51 -30.07 -10.28 1.53
C ASN A 51 -29.22 -9.08 1.99
N VAL A 52 -28.01 -8.96 1.43
CA VAL A 52 -27.07 -7.85 1.69
C VAL A 52 -26.96 -7.02 0.42
N LYS A 53 -27.10 -5.69 0.56
CA LYS A 53 -26.77 -4.75 -0.52
C LYS A 53 -25.29 -4.40 -0.40
N LEU A 54 -24.48 -4.84 -1.36
CA LEU A 54 -23.03 -4.66 -1.33
C LEU A 54 -22.62 -3.47 -2.19
N GLU A 55 -21.97 -2.48 -1.58
CA GLU A 55 -21.34 -1.38 -2.29
C GLU A 55 -20.05 -1.86 -2.99
N VAL A 56 -19.94 -1.57 -4.29
CA VAL A 56 -18.80 -1.96 -5.13
C VAL A 56 -18.22 -0.75 -5.85
N LEU A 57 -16.92 -0.80 -6.11
CA LEU A 57 -16.21 0.15 -6.97
C LEU A 57 -15.67 -0.58 -8.19
N ILE A 58 -15.69 0.05 -9.36
CA ILE A 58 -14.95 -0.50 -10.51
C ILE A 58 -13.48 -0.14 -10.36
N ASP A 59 -12.58 -1.13 -10.37
CA ASP A 59 -11.14 -0.88 -10.50
C ASP A 59 -10.79 -0.53 -11.95
N ILE A 60 -10.04 0.54 -12.14
CA ILE A 60 -9.68 1.11 -13.45
C ILE A 60 -8.17 1.08 -13.61
N ASP A 61 -7.71 0.42 -14.67
CA ASP A 61 -6.31 0.43 -15.06
C ASP A 61 -5.93 1.77 -15.71
N VAL A 62 -5.41 2.67 -14.88
CA VAL A 62 -4.87 3.98 -15.29
C VAL A 62 -3.44 3.91 -15.87
N GLY A 63 -2.95 2.71 -16.20
CA GLY A 63 -1.66 2.50 -16.87
C GLY A 63 -0.69 1.56 -16.15
N LEU A 64 -1.02 1.12 -14.93
CA LEU A 64 -0.16 0.19 -14.17
C LEU A 64 -0.16 -1.23 -14.77
N GLY A 65 -1.26 -1.66 -15.38
CA GLY A 65 -1.38 -3.00 -15.96
C GLY A 65 -1.36 -4.13 -14.93
N ARG A 66 -1.85 -3.88 -13.71
CA ARG A 66 -1.91 -4.87 -12.61
C ARG A 66 -3.27 -5.55 -12.52
N THR A 67 -4.31 -4.75 -12.32
CA THR A 67 -5.74 -5.10 -12.19
C THR A 67 -6.54 -4.00 -12.86
N GLY A 68 -7.85 -4.20 -12.96
CA GLY A 68 -8.78 -3.14 -13.39
C GLY A 68 -9.09 -3.14 -14.88
N VAL A 69 -10.21 -2.48 -15.20
CA VAL A 69 -10.77 -2.33 -16.53
C VAL A 69 -10.14 -1.12 -17.22
N LYS A 70 -10.02 -1.14 -18.55
CA LYS A 70 -9.57 0.05 -19.30
C LYS A 70 -10.57 1.20 -19.16
N PRO A 71 -10.10 2.46 -18.98
CA PRO A 71 -10.98 3.61 -18.78
C PRO A 71 -11.92 3.86 -19.97
N GLY A 72 -13.01 4.60 -19.71
CA GLY A 72 -14.01 4.96 -20.72
C GLY A 72 -15.07 3.86 -20.95
N GLU A 73 -15.34 3.54 -22.22
CA GLU A 73 -16.43 2.63 -22.62
C GLU A 73 -16.42 1.26 -21.91
N PRO A 74 -15.27 0.58 -21.71
CA PRO A 74 -15.27 -0.70 -21.02
C PRO A 74 -15.75 -0.61 -19.55
N VAL A 75 -15.48 0.50 -18.86
CA VAL A 75 -16.03 0.77 -17.52
C VAL A 75 -17.53 1.02 -17.61
N LEU A 76 -18.00 1.79 -18.59
CA LEU A 76 -19.43 2.03 -18.82
C LEU A 76 -20.20 0.73 -19.07
N GLU A 77 -19.64 -0.18 -19.88
CA GLU A 77 -20.23 -1.51 -20.11
C GLU A 77 -20.35 -2.33 -18.82
N LEU A 78 -19.31 -2.32 -17.97
CA LEU A 78 -19.36 -3.03 -16.69
C LEU A 78 -20.34 -2.37 -15.71
N ALA A 79 -20.40 -1.03 -15.68
CA ALA A 79 -21.34 -0.28 -14.85
C ALA A 79 -22.80 -0.55 -15.23
N LYS A 80 -23.11 -0.59 -16.54
CA LYS A 80 -24.44 -0.99 -17.05
C LYS A 80 -24.80 -2.40 -16.58
N PHE A 81 -23.85 -3.34 -16.66
CA PHE A 81 -24.04 -4.69 -16.17
C PHE A 81 -24.27 -4.76 -14.65
N ILE A 82 -23.54 -3.97 -13.84
CA ILE A 82 -23.75 -3.90 -12.38
C ILE A 82 -25.13 -3.32 -12.06
N LYS A 83 -25.60 -2.31 -12.80
CA LYS A 83 -26.91 -1.65 -12.60
C LYS A 83 -28.10 -2.62 -12.74
N GLU A 84 -27.95 -3.71 -13.49
CA GLU A 84 -28.96 -4.76 -13.64
C GLU A 84 -29.07 -5.70 -12.42
N LEU A 85 -28.16 -5.59 -11.43
CA LEU A 85 -28.04 -6.51 -10.31
C LEU A 85 -28.46 -5.83 -8.99
N PRO A 86 -29.68 -6.10 -8.47
CA PRO A 86 -30.29 -5.29 -7.40
C PRO A 86 -29.58 -5.35 -6.03
N TYR A 87 -28.70 -6.33 -5.82
CA TYR A 87 -27.95 -6.50 -4.57
C TYR A 87 -26.54 -5.93 -4.62
N LEU A 88 -26.14 -5.33 -5.75
CA LEU A 88 -24.92 -4.58 -5.87
C LEU A 88 -25.24 -3.10 -6.07
N GLU A 89 -24.46 -2.24 -5.44
CA GLU A 89 -24.55 -0.80 -5.60
C GLU A 89 -23.21 -0.28 -6.09
N LEU A 90 -23.17 0.19 -7.33
CA LEU A 90 -21.98 0.85 -7.85
C LEU A 90 -21.89 2.25 -7.23
N VAL A 91 -20.93 2.43 -6.31
CA VAL A 91 -20.76 3.71 -5.59
C VAL A 91 -19.67 4.58 -6.18
N GLY A 92 -18.73 4.01 -6.93
CA GLY A 92 -17.53 4.74 -7.32
C GLY A 92 -16.55 3.97 -8.16
N PHE A 93 -15.37 4.57 -8.32
CA PHE A 93 -14.21 3.97 -8.98
C PHE A 93 -13.00 3.96 -8.07
N MET A 94 -12.17 2.94 -8.27
CA MET A 94 -10.79 2.95 -7.82
C MET A 94 -9.87 3.00 -9.04
N GLY A 95 -8.76 3.72 -8.94
CA GLY A 95 -7.65 3.57 -9.89
C GLY A 95 -6.33 3.82 -9.21
N TYR A 96 -5.34 2.95 -9.40
CA TYR A 96 -4.06 3.05 -8.69
C TYR A 96 -2.88 3.21 -9.64
N GLU A 97 -2.25 4.38 -9.62
CA GLU A 97 -1.10 4.77 -10.44
C GLU A 97 0.25 4.34 -9.81
N GLY A 98 0.30 3.15 -9.22
CA GLY A 98 1.46 2.67 -8.45
C GLY A 98 2.81 2.69 -9.17
N HIS A 99 2.81 2.61 -10.51
CA HIS A 99 4.01 2.68 -11.34
C HIS A 99 4.72 4.05 -11.28
N LEU A 100 4.05 5.08 -10.78
CA LEU A 100 4.57 6.43 -10.63
C LEU A 100 5.18 6.70 -9.24
N THR A 101 4.93 5.82 -8.27
CA THR A 101 5.29 6.01 -6.85
C THR A 101 6.76 6.37 -6.67
N TYR A 102 7.65 5.64 -7.34
CA TYR A 102 9.10 5.71 -7.15
C TYR A 102 9.82 6.64 -8.13
N LEU A 103 9.09 7.38 -8.97
CA LEU A 103 9.71 8.39 -9.82
C LEU A 103 10.31 9.51 -8.96
N THR A 104 11.51 9.98 -9.29
CA THR A 104 12.20 11.06 -8.56
C THR A 104 12.13 12.39 -9.30
N ASP A 105 11.96 12.38 -10.62
CA ASP A 105 11.64 13.58 -11.40
C ASP A 105 10.20 14.01 -11.06
N PHE A 106 10.08 15.07 -10.26
CA PHE A 106 8.79 15.60 -9.85
C PHE A 106 7.96 16.13 -11.03
N GLY A 107 8.59 16.78 -12.02
CA GLY A 107 7.88 17.34 -13.16
C GLY A 107 7.26 16.26 -14.02
N TYR A 108 8.04 15.22 -14.34
CA TYR A 108 7.56 14.06 -15.06
C TYR A 108 6.50 13.29 -14.25
N LYS A 109 6.75 13.02 -12.97
CA LYS A 109 5.77 12.37 -12.07
C LYS A 109 4.45 13.12 -12.07
N LYS A 110 4.48 14.44 -11.87
CA LYS A 110 3.29 15.29 -11.85
C LYS A 110 2.49 15.14 -13.14
N GLN A 111 3.14 15.29 -14.29
CA GLN A 111 2.48 15.16 -15.58
C GLN A 111 1.81 13.79 -15.74
N GLN A 112 2.51 12.70 -15.42
CA GLN A 112 1.95 11.34 -15.56
C GLN A 112 0.82 11.08 -14.57
N THR A 113 0.94 11.53 -13.32
CA THR A 113 -0.13 11.37 -12.32
C THR A 113 -1.38 12.15 -12.74
N GLU A 114 -1.24 13.39 -13.22
CA GLU A 114 -2.37 14.18 -13.72
C GLU A 114 -3.05 13.53 -14.93
N LEU A 115 -2.31 12.84 -15.80
CA LEU A 115 -2.89 12.04 -16.89
C LEU A 115 -3.73 10.86 -16.35
N CYS A 116 -3.23 10.14 -15.34
CA CYS A 116 -4.00 9.08 -14.69
C CYS A 116 -5.28 9.62 -14.03
N MET A 117 -5.20 10.76 -13.33
CA MET A 117 -6.39 11.37 -12.71
C MET A 117 -7.40 11.82 -13.75
N LYS A 118 -6.93 12.39 -14.87
CA LYS A 118 -7.77 12.76 -15.99
C LYS A 118 -8.55 11.57 -16.54
N MET A 119 -7.92 10.41 -16.70
CA MET A 119 -8.61 9.19 -17.17
C MET A 119 -9.78 8.79 -16.25
N LEU A 120 -9.61 8.91 -14.92
CA LEU A 120 -10.66 8.60 -13.96
C LEU A 120 -11.82 9.60 -14.04
N VAL A 121 -11.50 10.89 -14.10
CA VAL A 121 -12.47 11.98 -14.19
C VAL A 121 -13.26 11.92 -15.50
N ASP A 122 -12.58 11.75 -16.63
CA ASP A 122 -13.23 11.62 -17.94
C ASP A 122 -14.13 10.37 -17.99
N THR A 123 -13.70 9.26 -17.36
CA THR A 123 -14.53 8.05 -17.26
C THR A 123 -15.78 8.29 -16.41
N ARG A 124 -15.66 9.03 -15.30
CA ARG A 124 -16.81 9.42 -14.47
C ARG A 124 -17.79 10.27 -15.25
N ASP A 125 -17.29 11.28 -15.97
CA ASP A 125 -18.13 12.18 -16.74
C ASP A 125 -18.89 11.42 -17.83
N LEU A 126 -18.23 10.48 -18.53
CA LEU A 126 -18.88 9.57 -19.47
C LEU A 126 -20.00 8.76 -18.83
N LEU A 127 -19.79 8.19 -17.64
CA LEU A 127 -20.83 7.43 -16.94
C LEU A 127 -21.99 8.35 -16.53
N ASN A 128 -21.71 9.55 -16.02
CA ASN A 128 -22.73 10.48 -15.58
C ASN A 128 -23.59 11.00 -16.74
N GLU A 129 -22.99 11.25 -17.91
CA GLU A 129 -23.70 11.54 -19.16
C GLU A 129 -24.63 10.39 -19.61
N ASN A 130 -24.34 9.16 -19.16
CA ASN A 130 -25.13 7.96 -19.44
C ASN A 130 -26.09 7.57 -18.30
N GLY A 131 -26.42 8.51 -17.42
CA GLY A 131 -27.45 8.34 -16.38
C GLY A 131 -26.98 7.53 -15.16
N PHE A 132 -25.69 7.61 -14.85
CA PHE A 132 -25.15 7.26 -13.54
C PHE A 132 -24.91 8.54 -12.70
N GLU A 133 -24.65 8.37 -11.41
CA GLU A 133 -24.37 9.46 -10.46
C GLU A 133 -23.10 9.12 -9.67
N ILE A 134 -21.99 8.96 -10.39
CA ILE A 134 -20.70 8.64 -9.80
C ILE A 134 -20.03 9.92 -9.30
N GLU A 135 -19.82 10.00 -8.00
CA GLU A 135 -19.04 11.06 -7.36
C GLU A 135 -17.78 10.53 -6.68
N TYR A 136 -17.82 9.29 -6.19
CA TYR A 136 -16.72 8.72 -5.40
C TYR A 136 -15.62 8.15 -6.30
N ILE A 137 -14.48 8.83 -6.34
CA ILE A 137 -13.24 8.38 -6.99
C ILE A 137 -12.15 8.31 -5.93
N THR A 138 -11.62 7.11 -5.72
CA THR A 138 -10.51 6.85 -4.80
C THR A 138 -9.26 6.37 -5.57
N THR A 139 -8.08 6.85 -5.18
CA THR A 139 -6.87 6.66 -5.98
C THR A 139 -5.59 6.85 -5.17
N SER A 140 -4.43 6.82 -5.82
CA SER A 140 -3.16 7.26 -5.26
C SER A 140 -2.54 6.42 -4.16
N GLY A 141 -1.26 6.69 -3.93
CA GLY A 141 -0.47 6.19 -2.82
C GLY A 141 0.43 7.29 -2.28
N SER A 142 1.26 6.95 -1.29
CA SER A 142 2.15 7.93 -0.64
C SER A 142 3.11 8.64 -1.61
N GLY A 143 3.44 8.04 -2.76
CA GLY A 143 4.35 8.63 -3.75
C GLY A 143 3.75 9.71 -4.66
N THR A 144 2.41 9.77 -4.76
CA THR A 144 1.67 10.62 -5.71
C THR A 144 0.56 11.45 -5.02
N TYR A 145 0.37 11.25 -3.71
CA TYR A 145 -0.71 11.85 -2.91
C TYR A 145 -0.86 13.38 -3.09
N MET A 146 0.25 14.12 -3.17
CA MET A 146 0.25 15.58 -3.34
C MET A 146 -0.35 16.04 -4.66
N ILE A 147 -0.21 15.23 -5.70
CA ILE A 147 -0.66 15.56 -7.05
C ILE A 147 -2.11 15.09 -7.18
N ALA A 148 -2.37 13.80 -6.92
CA ALA A 148 -3.69 13.20 -7.04
C ALA A 148 -4.73 13.85 -6.11
N GLY A 149 -4.38 14.06 -4.84
CA GLY A 149 -5.28 14.65 -3.84
C GLY A 149 -5.63 16.13 -4.07
N ARG A 150 -5.00 16.79 -5.05
CA ARG A 150 -5.33 18.16 -5.48
C ARG A 150 -5.97 18.22 -6.86
N TYR A 151 -6.13 17.09 -7.54
CA TYR A 151 -6.72 17.04 -8.86
C TYR A 151 -8.25 17.19 -8.76
N PRO A 152 -8.87 18.18 -9.44
CA PRO A 152 -10.32 18.37 -9.37
C PRO A 152 -11.09 17.12 -9.79
N GLY A 153 -12.04 16.70 -8.95
CA GLY A 153 -12.88 15.52 -9.20
C GLY A 153 -12.41 14.23 -8.51
N ILE A 154 -11.21 14.20 -7.95
CA ILE A 154 -10.78 13.14 -7.03
C ILE A 154 -11.36 13.42 -5.65
N THR A 155 -11.96 12.40 -5.01
CA THR A 155 -12.65 12.56 -3.72
C THR A 155 -11.96 11.85 -2.56
N GLU A 156 -11.13 10.85 -2.83
CA GLU A 156 -10.36 10.13 -1.81
C GLU A 156 -8.98 9.73 -2.34
N ILE A 157 -7.99 9.66 -1.45
CA ILE A 157 -6.65 9.13 -1.73
C ILE A 157 -6.29 8.00 -0.75
N GLN A 158 -5.45 7.05 -1.18
CA GLN A 158 -5.11 5.83 -0.41
C GLN A 158 -3.61 5.72 0.00
N PRO A 159 -2.95 6.77 0.55
CA PRO A 159 -1.56 6.67 0.98
C PRO A 159 -1.42 5.76 2.23
N GLY A 160 -0.57 4.73 2.14
CA GLY A 160 -0.35 3.78 3.25
C GLY A 160 1.05 3.82 3.88
N THR A 161 2.08 4.20 3.12
CA THR A 161 3.49 4.19 3.59
C THR A 161 3.82 5.39 4.46
N TYR A 162 3.14 6.52 4.25
CA TYR A 162 3.45 7.81 4.88
C TYR A 162 3.53 7.85 6.42
N PRO A 163 2.80 7.01 7.22
CA PRO A 163 2.89 7.08 8.68
C PRO A 163 4.23 6.57 9.22
N PHE A 164 4.94 5.74 8.45
CA PHE A 164 6.20 5.11 8.85
C PHE A 164 7.37 5.58 8.00
N PHE A 165 7.15 5.61 6.69
CA PHE A 165 8.11 5.91 5.66
C PHE A 165 9.27 4.91 5.57
N ASP A 166 10.08 5.04 4.51
CA ASP A 166 11.22 4.16 4.25
C ASP A 166 12.27 4.84 3.37
N GLU A 167 13.38 4.14 3.12
CA GLU A 167 14.50 4.66 2.36
C GLU A 167 14.11 5.04 0.93
N HIS A 168 13.36 4.17 0.24
CA HIS A 168 12.93 4.42 -1.13
C HIS A 168 12.02 5.64 -1.18
N MET A 169 11.01 5.68 -0.33
CA MET A 169 10.04 6.76 -0.38
C MET A 169 10.64 8.11 0.00
N SER A 170 11.63 8.14 0.89
CA SER A 170 12.35 9.38 1.26
C SER A 170 13.08 10.08 0.12
N LYS A 171 13.39 9.34 -0.95
CA LYS A 171 13.98 9.92 -2.18
C LYS A 171 12.92 10.50 -3.11
N CYS A 172 11.67 10.07 -2.97
CA CYS A 172 10.59 10.34 -3.92
C CYS A 172 9.61 11.40 -3.41
N VAL A 173 9.49 11.55 -2.08
CA VAL A 173 8.57 12.48 -1.40
C VAL A 173 9.28 13.04 -0.15
N PRO A 174 9.70 14.32 -0.12
CA PRO A 174 10.48 14.82 1.00
C PRO A 174 9.64 15.28 2.21
N ASP A 175 8.30 15.21 2.13
CA ASP A 175 7.40 15.84 3.09
C ASP A 175 7.27 15.08 4.43
N PHE A 176 7.68 13.81 4.47
CA PHE A 176 7.52 12.93 5.63
C PHE A 176 8.86 12.54 6.23
N GLU A 177 8.89 12.43 7.55
CA GLU A 177 10.03 11.90 8.29
C GLU A 177 9.95 10.37 8.39
N ILE A 178 11.11 9.74 8.53
CA ILE A 178 11.20 8.30 8.74
C ILE A 178 10.96 8.01 10.21
N ALA A 179 9.81 7.41 10.51
CA ALA A 179 9.39 7.03 11.85
C ALA A 179 9.68 5.55 12.18
N LEU A 180 9.88 4.69 11.17
CA LEU A 180 10.16 3.27 11.37
C LEU A 180 11.63 2.92 11.16
N THR A 181 12.21 2.27 12.16
CA THR A 181 13.56 1.71 12.12
C THR A 181 13.56 0.28 12.67
N ILE A 182 14.60 -0.47 12.30
CA ILE A 182 14.93 -1.78 12.83
C ILE A 182 16.14 -1.61 13.75
N LEU A 183 15.98 -2.00 15.01
CA LEU A 183 17.08 -2.04 15.96
C LEU A 183 17.88 -3.34 15.78
N ALA A 184 19.17 -3.23 15.52
CA ALA A 184 20.08 -4.35 15.38
C ALA A 184 21.30 -4.19 16.31
N THR A 185 21.97 -5.29 16.60
CA THR A 185 23.18 -5.37 17.40
C THR A 185 24.35 -5.80 16.51
N ILE A 186 25.47 -5.09 16.60
CA ILE A 186 26.73 -5.54 16.01
C ILE A 186 27.19 -6.79 16.78
N ASN A 187 27.25 -7.95 16.14
CA ASN A 187 27.55 -9.22 16.81
C ASN A 187 28.91 -9.82 16.42
N ASN A 188 29.54 -9.33 15.35
CA ASN A 188 30.83 -9.82 14.90
C ASN A 188 31.61 -8.75 14.11
N GLN A 189 32.93 -8.90 14.08
CA GLN A 189 33.84 -8.15 13.22
C GLN A 189 34.77 -9.13 12.49
N THR A 190 34.56 -9.32 11.19
CA THR A 190 35.31 -10.27 10.36
C THR A 190 36.54 -9.65 9.69
N GLY A 191 36.70 -8.33 9.77
CA GLY A 191 37.88 -7.63 9.26
C GLY A 191 37.91 -6.16 9.69
N LYS A 192 38.93 -5.41 9.24
CA LYS A 192 39.18 -4.04 9.72
C LYS A 192 37.97 -3.10 9.66
N ARG A 193 37.08 -3.28 8.67
CA ARG A 193 35.83 -2.50 8.51
C ARG A 193 34.63 -3.36 8.12
N ASN A 194 34.74 -4.67 8.30
CA ASN A 194 33.68 -5.61 7.94
C ASN A 194 33.06 -6.11 9.23
N PHE A 195 31.77 -5.86 9.38
CA PHE A 195 31.01 -6.14 10.58
C PHE A 195 29.75 -6.91 10.22
N THR A 196 29.18 -7.58 11.22
CA THR A 196 27.93 -8.31 11.08
C THR A 196 26.93 -7.83 12.14
N LEU A 197 25.67 -7.71 11.71
CA LEU A 197 24.48 -7.42 12.50
C LEU A 197 23.72 -8.73 12.79
N ASP A 198 22.99 -8.78 13.90
CA ASP A 198 21.93 -9.77 14.17
C ASP A 198 20.62 -9.52 13.40
N MET A 199 20.71 -8.86 12.23
CA MET A 199 19.59 -8.47 11.39
C MET A 199 19.82 -8.97 9.96
N GLY A 200 19.03 -9.95 9.55
CA GLY A 200 19.02 -10.53 8.21
C GLY A 200 17.68 -10.35 7.47
N SER A 201 17.44 -11.17 6.46
CA SER A 201 16.21 -11.13 5.65
C SER A 201 14.94 -11.50 6.42
N LYS A 202 15.05 -12.18 7.58
CA LYS A 202 13.92 -12.43 8.49
C LYS A 202 13.53 -11.22 9.35
N ALA A 203 14.37 -10.18 9.36
CA ALA A 203 14.11 -8.93 10.06
C ALA A 203 13.83 -7.77 9.08
N CYS A 204 14.49 -7.74 7.92
CA CYS A 204 14.22 -6.73 6.90
C CYS A 204 13.96 -7.39 5.55
N SER A 205 12.83 -7.07 4.91
CA SER A 205 12.64 -7.45 3.52
C SER A 205 13.67 -6.73 2.63
N THR A 206 14.19 -7.44 1.63
CA THR A 206 15.16 -6.92 0.67
C THR A 206 14.67 -6.97 -0.77
N ALA A 207 13.38 -7.26 -0.98
CA ALA A 207 12.78 -7.35 -2.32
C ALA A 207 12.90 -6.02 -3.07
N ASP A 208 12.67 -4.91 -2.34
CA ASP A 208 12.76 -3.55 -2.85
C ASP A 208 13.79 -2.78 -2.03
N GLY A 209 15.07 -3.06 -2.28
CA GLY A 209 16.19 -2.31 -1.69
C GLY A 209 16.73 -2.90 -0.39
N LYS A 210 17.99 -2.57 -0.08
CA LYS A 210 18.66 -2.97 1.17
C LYS A 210 18.42 -1.93 2.25
N PRO A 211 18.34 -2.32 3.54
CA PRO A 211 18.28 -1.37 4.62
C PRO A 211 19.55 -0.51 4.67
N ILE A 212 19.42 0.72 5.19
CA ILE A 212 20.53 1.64 5.39
C ILE A 212 20.63 2.07 6.86
N PHE A 213 21.83 2.33 7.34
CA PHE A 213 22.03 2.83 8.72
C PHE A 213 21.43 4.24 8.86
N LYS A 214 20.70 4.49 9.95
CA LYS A 214 20.12 5.80 10.27
C LYS A 214 21.20 6.87 10.45
N ASP A 215 22.17 6.59 11.33
CA ASP A 215 23.20 7.57 11.72
C ASP A 215 24.53 7.38 10.97
N TYR A 216 24.75 6.21 10.37
CA TYR A 216 26.01 5.83 9.70
C TYR A 216 25.84 5.68 8.18
N ARG A 217 25.32 6.70 7.50
CA ARG A 217 24.89 6.63 6.08
C ARG A 217 25.97 6.20 5.07
N LYS A 218 27.25 6.35 5.42
CA LYS A 218 28.41 5.92 4.62
C LYS A 218 28.69 4.42 4.74
N SER A 219 28.18 3.77 5.78
CA SER A 219 28.23 2.31 5.96
C SER A 219 27.22 1.63 5.03
N LYS A 220 27.62 0.50 4.43
CA LYS A 220 26.83 -0.17 3.36
C LYS A 220 26.66 -1.65 3.63
N MET A 221 25.41 -2.11 3.59
CA MET A 221 25.05 -3.53 3.61
C MET A 221 25.62 -4.23 2.39
N THR A 222 26.42 -5.27 2.62
CA THR A 222 27.03 -6.08 1.56
C THR A 222 26.19 -7.34 1.32
N ILE A 223 26.00 -8.15 2.35
CA ILE A 223 25.31 -9.44 2.30
C ILE A 223 24.20 -9.45 3.36
N LEU A 224 23.01 -9.92 3.01
CA LEU A 224 21.98 -10.31 3.98
C LEU A 224 21.69 -11.79 3.81
N THR A 225 21.89 -12.57 4.86
CA THR A 225 21.36 -13.94 4.99
C THR A 225 20.15 -13.90 5.92
N GLU A 226 19.61 -15.06 6.31
CA GLU A 226 18.38 -15.13 7.11
C GLU A 226 18.44 -14.31 8.40
N GLU A 227 19.48 -14.52 9.22
CA GLU A 227 19.61 -13.92 10.56
C GLU A 227 20.76 -12.90 10.64
N HIS A 228 21.56 -12.75 9.59
CA HIS A 228 22.78 -11.95 9.62
C HIS A 228 22.86 -10.97 8.47
N GLY A 229 23.26 -9.74 8.82
CA GLY A 229 23.53 -8.67 7.87
C GLY A 229 25.00 -8.29 7.93
N GLN A 230 25.76 -8.57 6.88
CA GLN A 230 27.13 -8.10 6.78
C GLN A 230 27.16 -6.71 6.16
N PHE A 231 28.04 -5.86 6.66
CA PHE A 231 28.22 -4.52 6.13
C PHE A 231 29.68 -4.09 6.19
N LYS A 232 30.00 -3.14 5.32
CA LYS A 232 31.26 -2.43 5.33
C LYS A 232 31.07 -1.06 5.96
N ALA A 233 31.80 -0.79 7.02
CA ALA A 233 31.79 0.50 7.70
C ALA A 233 32.29 1.61 6.76
N GLY A 234 31.73 2.82 6.93
CA GLY A 234 32.27 4.04 6.36
C GLY A 234 33.74 4.24 6.71
N LYS A 235 34.45 5.08 5.96
CA LYS A 235 35.90 5.30 6.17
C LYS A 235 36.22 5.75 7.59
N ASP A 236 35.35 6.58 8.16
CA ASP A 236 35.52 7.24 9.45
C ASP A 236 34.58 6.66 10.52
N ASP A 237 33.77 5.66 10.16
CA ASP A 237 32.85 4.99 11.08
C ASP A 237 33.59 3.83 11.77
N SER A 238 33.38 3.69 13.07
CA SER A 238 33.84 2.55 13.86
C SER A 238 32.68 1.98 14.65
N PHE A 239 32.73 0.67 14.91
CA PHE A 239 31.67 -0.05 15.59
C PHE A 239 32.27 -1.00 16.62
N GLU A 240 31.52 -1.24 17.70
CA GLU A 240 31.89 -2.18 18.76
C GLU A 240 30.94 -3.38 18.77
N ILE A 241 31.45 -4.57 19.10
CA ILE A 241 30.59 -5.74 19.34
C ILE A 241 29.69 -5.44 20.54
N GLY A 242 28.39 -5.67 20.38
CA GLY A 242 27.35 -5.32 21.35
C GLY A 242 26.72 -3.94 21.13
N GLN A 243 27.29 -3.09 20.26
CA GLN A 243 26.70 -1.81 19.93
C GLN A 243 25.35 -2.00 19.24
N LYS A 244 24.35 -1.21 19.66
CA LYS A 244 23.04 -1.13 19.00
C LYS A 244 23.04 -0.04 17.94
N VAL A 245 22.42 -0.33 16.81
CA VAL A 245 22.29 0.57 15.67
C VAL A 245 20.88 0.50 15.11
N GLU A 246 20.38 1.62 14.61
CA GLU A 246 19.10 1.69 13.90
C GLU A 246 19.33 1.62 12.38
N LEU A 247 18.53 0.78 11.72
CA LEU A 247 18.47 0.69 10.27
C LEU A 247 17.10 1.12 9.76
N ILE A 248 17.10 1.82 8.63
CA ILE A 248 15.90 2.20 7.90
C ILE A 248 15.69 1.13 6.82
N PRO A 249 14.49 0.51 6.72
CA PRO A 249 14.23 -0.48 5.70
C PRO A 249 14.21 0.14 4.29
N GLY A 250 14.50 -0.68 3.29
CA GLY A 250 14.31 -0.27 1.88
C GLY A 250 12.83 -0.03 1.56
N HIS A 251 11.97 -0.93 2.05
CA HIS A 251 10.52 -0.88 1.88
C HIS A 251 9.82 -1.33 3.17
N VAL A 252 8.94 -0.47 3.71
CA VAL A 252 8.31 -0.70 5.02
C VAL A 252 7.27 -1.81 5.01
N CYS A 253 6.41 -1.89 3.99
CA CYS A 253 5.26 -2.81 3.97
C CYS A 253 5.64 -4.29 4.15
N PRO A 254 6.56 -4.87 3.36
CA PRO A 254 6.96 -6.26 3.54
C PRO A 254 7.79 -6.46 4.81
N THR A 255 8.47 -5.43 5.30
CA THR A 255 9.26 -5.49 6.55
C THR A 255 8.33 -5.61 7.76
N VAL A 256 7.28 -4.77 7.85
CA VAL A 256 6.30 -4.82 8.94
C VAL A 256 5.65 -6.18 9.07
N ASN A 257 5.39 -6.87 7.95
CA ASN A 257 4.79 -8.20 7.95
C ASN A 257 5.68 -9.30 8.57
N LEU A 258 6.96 -9.01 8.87
CA LEU A 258 7.87 -9.93 9.55
C LEU A 258 7.78 -9.85 11.09
N TYR A 259 7.15 -8.81 11.63
CA TYR A 259 7.12 -8.53 13.07
C TYR A 259 5.73 -8.70 13.67
N ASP A 260 5.64 -9.25 14.88
CA ASP A 260 4.39 -9.33 15.64
C ASP A 260 4.01 -7.99 16.29
N PHE A 261 4.96 -7.10 16.55
CA PHE A 261 4.72 -5.84 17.27
C PHE A 261 5.61 -4.70 16.78
N PHE A 262 5.08 -3.48 16.86
CA PHE A 262 5.88 -2.26 16.91
C PHE A 262 6.31 -1.96 18.34
N ASN A 263 7.57 -1.55 18.52
CA ASN A 263 8.03 -0.93 19.75
C ASN A 263 7.92 0.60 19.58
N VAL A 264 7.11 1.26 20.40
CA VAL A 264 6.86 2.70 20.27
C VAL A 264 7.84 3.46 21.15
N ILE A 265 8.67 4.29 20.52
CA ILE A 265 9.71 5.06 21.20
C ILE A 265 9.32 6.53 21.23
N LYS A 266 9.43 7.15 22.41
CA LYS A 266 9.32 8.61 22.59
C LYS A 266 10.42 9.08 23.53
N ASP A 267 11.11 10.16 23.17
CA ASP A 267 12.22 10.72 23.95
C ASP A 267 13.28 9.67 24.33
N ASN A 268 13.64 8.80 23.37
CA ASN A 268 14.55 7.66 23.52
C ASN A 268 14.13 6.61 24.57
N LYS A 269 12.84 6.54 24.90
CA LYS A 269 12.28 5.55 25.82
C LYS A 269 11.18 4.73 25.16
N LEU A 270 11.16 3.44 25.44
CA LEU A 270 10.03 2.57 25.11
C LEU A 270 8.82 3.00 25.94
N ILE A 271 7.76 3.45 25.28
CA ILE A 271 6.53 3.89 25.94
C ILE A 271 5.35 2.95 25.71
N ASP A 272 5.39 2.16 24.64
CA ASP A 272 4.30 1.26 24.29
C ASP A 272 4.78 0.14 23.35
N LYS A 273 3.93 -0.88 23.19
CA LYS A 273 4.13 -2.00 22.27
C LYS A 273 2.81 -2.30 21.56
N TRP A 274 2.74 -1.97 20.27
CA TRP A 274 1.51 -2.15 19.48
C TRP A 274 1.54 -3.47 18.71
N GLU A 275 0.49 -4.27 18.84
CA GLU A 275 0.32 -5.51 18.10
C GLU A 275 0.06 -5.24 16.62
N ILE A 276 0.74 -5.99 15.75
CA ILE A 276 0.49 -6.03 14.31
C ILE A 276 -0.55 -7.13 14.05
N SER A 277 -1.80 -6.85 14.43
CA SER A 277 -2.89 -7.85 14.47
C SER A 277 -3.25 -8.46 13.10
N ALA A 278 -2.88 -7.78 12.01
CA ALA A 278 -3.11 -8.22 10.64
C ALA A 278 -1.91 -8.97 10.02
N ARG A 279 -0.83 -9.23 10.78
CA ARG A 279 0.36 -9.92 10.27
C ARG A 279 0.00 -11.27 9.65
N GLY A 280 0.54 -11.52 8.45
CA GLY A 280 0.34 -12.78 7.73
C GLY A 280 -1.10 -13.04 7.28
N LYS A 281 -2.01 -12.06 7.42
CA LYS A 281 -3.37 -12.14 6.87
C LYS A 281 -3.35 -11.71 5.40
N ASN A 282 -2.51 -12.41 4.64
CA ASN A 282 -2.43 -12.25 3.20
C ASN A 282 -3.72 -12.78 2.57
N TYR A 283 -4.20 -12.09 1.54
CA TYR A 283 -5.41 -12.45 0.82
C TYR A 283 -5.24 -13.78 0.11
#